data_AF-A0A2A3XCU4-F1
#
_entry.id   AF-A0A2A3XCU4-F1
#
_cell.length_a   1.000
_cell.length_b   1.000
_cell.length_c   1.000
_cell.angle_alpha   90.00
_cell.angle_beta   90.00
_cell.angle_gamma   90.00
#
_symmetry.space_group_name_H-M   'P 1'
#
loop_
_entity.id
_entity.type
_entity.pdbx_description
1 polymer ?
#
loop_
_entity_poly.entity_id
_entity_poly.type
_entity_poly.pdbx_seq_one_letter_code
_entity_poly.pdbx_strand_id
1 'polypeptide(L)'
;MRQQRGAALVIVMALFSAALMLGMSGMQGALIDERLAGNYRAVVQATMNAESAYSKALEAAFTQDMDALDWGAKTYSRSAIEEMTWDDIVHLGQVNDQCATETAVCFYLPLIVDDRKSLVAFGALYANQEGPVVVSHPYFLFLE
;
A
#
# COMPACT_ATOMS: atom_id res chain seq x y z
N MET A 1 -8.20 52.64 -47.56
CA MET A 1 -8.31 51.26 -47.05
C MET A 1 -7.12 50.96 -46.13
N ARG A 2 -7.20 51.22 -44.81
CA ARG A 2 -6.04 51.00 -43.93
C ARG A 2 -6.42 50.93 -42.45
N GLN A 3 -7.14 49.88 -42.01
CA GLN A 3 -7.38 49.69 -40.57
C GLN A 3 -7.63 48.25 -40.05
N GLN A 4 -7.60 47.20 -40.88
CA GLN A 4 -7.91 45.83 -40.42
C GLN A 4 -6.68 44.98 -40.01
N ARG A 5 -5.45 45.48 -40.17
CA ARG A 5 -4.23 44.70 -39.89
C ARG A 5 -3.98 44.43 -38.39
N GLY A 6 -4.60 45.18 -37.47
CA GLY A 6 -4.45 44.95 -36.02
C GLY A 6 -5.39 43.89 -35.45
N ALA A 7 -6.59 43.72 -36.01
CA ALA A 7 -7.61 42.81 -35.48
C ALA A 7 -7.25 41.32 -35.66
N ALA A 8 -6.57 40.98 -36.76
CA ALA A 8 -6.14 39.61 -37.03
C ALA A 8 -5.16 39.08 -35.97
N LEU A 9 -4.25 39.92 -35.48
CA LEU A 9 -3.30 39.56 -34.43
C LEU A 9 -4.03 39.21 -33.11
N VAL A 10 -5.04 40.00 -32.75
CA VAL A 10 -5.83 39.80 -31.52
C VAL A 10 -6.61 38.49 -31.60
N ILE A 11 -7.21 38.19 -32.75
CA ILE A 11 -7.94 36.93 -32.97
C ILE A 11 -6.99 35.73 -32.86
N VAL A 12 -5.81 35.78 -33.50
CA VAL A 12 -4.82 34.71 -33.41
C VAL A 12 -4.33 34.53 -31.97
N MET A 13 -4.07 35.62 -31.24
CA MET A 13 -3.67 35.55 -29.83
C MET A 13 -4.77 34.95 -28.95
N ALA A 14 -6.04 35.29 -29.19
CA ALA A 14 -7.16 34.71 -28.46
C ALA A 14 -7.29 33.19 -28.73
N LEU A 15 -7.19 32.78 -30.00
CA LEU A 15 -7.23 31.36 -30.38
C LEU A 15 -6.03 30.58 -29.83
N PHE A 16 -4.82 31.17 -29.89
CA PHE A 16 -3.62 30.56 -29.34
C PHE A 16 -3.69 30.42 -27.83
N SER A 17 -4.20 31.43 -27.13
CA SER A 17 -4.40 31.38 -25.67
C SER A 17 -5.43 30.31 -25.29
N ALA A 18 -6.53 30.20 -26.03
CA ALA A 18 -7.53 29.15 -25.80
C ALA A 18 -6.95 27.74 -26.06
N ALA A 19 -6.19 27.56 -27.14
CA ALA A 19 -5.52 26.30 -27.44
C ALA A 19 -4.47 25.92 -26.38
N LEU A 20 -3.69 26.88 -25.89
CA LEU A 20 -2.75 26.66 -24.79
C LEU A 20 -3.45 26.26 -23.50
N MET A 21 -4.56 26.91 -23.14
CA MET A 21 -5.34 26.56 -21.95
C MET A 21 -5.91 25.13 -22.04
N LEU A 22 -6.38 24.72 -23.21
CA LEU A 22 -6.82 23.34 -23.46
C LEU A 22 -5.66 22.35 -23.36
N GLY A 23 -4.51 22.68 -23.95
CA GLY A 23 -3.30 21.84 -23.88
C GLY A 23 -2.79 21.66 -22.45
N MET A 24 -2.73 22.73 -21.66
CA MET A 24 -2.31 22.68 -20.26
C MET A 24 -3.28 21.86 -19.41
N SER A 25 -4.60 22.01 -19.62
CA SER A 25 -5.61 21.21 -18.92
C SER A 25 -5.45 19.71 -19.20
N GLY A 26 -5.15 19.34 -20.45
CA GLY A 26 -4.90 17.94 -20.82
C GLY A 26 -3.63 17.37 -20.16
N MET A 27 -2.53 18.14 -20.14
CA MET A 27 -1.29 17.71 -19.51
C MET A 27 -1.43 17.57 -17.98
N GLN A 28 -2.15 18.49 -17.33
CA GLN A 28 -2.44 18.40 -15.90
C GLN A 28 -3.26 17.15 -15.56
N GLY A 29 -4.25 16.80 -16.40
CA GLY A 29 -4.99 15.55 -16.26
C GLY A 29 -4.09 14.32 -16.30
N ALA A 30 -3.21 14.23 -17.30
CA ALA A 30 -2.28 13.11 -17.43
C ALA A 30 -1.36 12.94 -16.21
N LEU A 31 -0.87 14.03 -15.63
CA LEU A 31 -0.04 13.99 -14.42
C LEU A 31 -0.80 13.51 -13.18
N ILE A 32 -2.09 13.83 -13.08
CA ILE A 32 -2.95 13.33 -12.00
C ILE A 32 -3.15 11.82 -12.17
N ASP A 33 -3.47 11.37 -13.38
CA ASP A 33 -3.69 9.96 -13.67
C ASP A 33 -2.44 9.12 -13.40
N GLU A 34 -1.25 9.62 -13.75
CA GLU A 34 0.02 8.96 -13.45
C GLU A 34 0.24 8.80 -11.94
N ARG A 35 -0.05 9.83 -11.14
CA ARG A 35 0.06 9.77 -9.68
C ARG A 35 -0.93 8.78 -9.08
N LEU A 36 -2.16 8.76 -9.58
CA LEU A 36 -3.17 7.81 -9.13
C LEU A 36 -2.77 6.36 -9.47
N ALA A 37 -2.28 6.11 -10.68
CA ALA A 37 -1.77 4.80 -11.08
C ALA A 37 -0.56 4.38 -10.23
N GLY A 38 0.33 5.32 -9.91
CA GLY A 38 1.47 5.10 -9.01
C GLY A 38 1.03 4.70 -7.60
N ASN A 39 0.10 5.44 -7.01
CA ASN A 39 -0.45 5.15 -5.69
C ASN A 39 -1.16 3.79 -5.67
N TYR A 40 -1.98 3.50 -6.69
CA TYR A 40 -2.68 2.22 -6.79
C TYR A 40 -1.70 1.05 -6.89
N ARG A 41 -0.67 1.18 -7.73
CA ARG A 41 0.39 0.17 -7.86
C ARG A 41 1.09 -0.09 -6.52
N ALA A 42 1.39 0.96 -5.75
CA ALA A 42 2.02 0.82 -4.44
C ALA A 42 1.10 0.06 -3.45
N VAL A 43 -0.20 0.36 -3.43
CA VAL A 43 -1.19 -0.39 -2.62
C VAL A 43 -1.23 -1.85 -3.01
N VAL A 44 -1.37 -2.15 -4.31
CA VAL A 44 -1.40 -3.54 -4.79
C VAL A 44 -0.12 -4.28 -4.42
N GLN A 45 1.04 -3.65 -4.55
CA GLN A 45 2.31 -4.29 -4.22
C GLN A 45 2.46 -4.53 -2.72
N ALA A 46 2.00 -3.63 -1.84
CA ALA A 46 1.96 -3.90 -0.40
C ALA A 46 1.03 -5.09 -0.08
N THR A 47 -0.12 -5.18 -0.74
CA THR A 47 -1.04 -6.32 -0.62
C THR A 47 -0.42 -7.63 -1.10
N MET A 48 0.24 -7.65 -2.25
CA MET A 48 0.94 -8.85 -2.76
C MET A 48 2.05 -9.32 -1.80
N ASN A 49 2.75 -8.38 -1.17
CA ASN A 49 3.74 -8.69 -0.14
C ASN A 49 3.08 -9.40 1.05
N ALA A 50 1.92 -8.90 1.50
CA ALA A 50 1.14 -9.54 2.57
C ALA A 50 0.65 -10.94 2.18
N GLU A 51 0.18 -11.12 0.94
CA GLU A 51 -0.24 -12.43 0.41
C GLU A 51 0.93 -13.41 0.30
N SER A 52 2.14 -12.91 -0.02
CA SER A 52 3.36 -13.71 0.02
C SER A 52 3.67 -14.18 1.44
N ALA A 53 3.63 -13.28 2.43
CA ALA A 53 3.78 -13.64 3.84
C ALA A 53 2.68 -14.61 4.30
N TYR A 54 1.44 -14.42 3.86
CA TYR A 54 0.32 -15.32 4.15
C TYR A 54 0.54 -16.72 3.57
N SER A 55 1.04 -16.83 2.34
CA SER A 55 1.33 -18.11 1.70
C SER A 55 2.40 -18.88 2.49
N LYS A 56 3.40 -18.17 3.03
CA LYS A 56 4.42 -18.78 3.88
C LYS A 56 3.92 -19.11 5.28
N ALA A 57 3.01 -18.30 5.83
CA ALA A 57 2.31 -18.61 7.08
C ALA A 57 1.49 -19.91 6.93
N LEU A 58 0.84 -20.11 5.78
CA LEU A 58 0.14 -21.34 5.44
C LEU A 58 1.09 -22.53 5.34
N GLU A 59 2.24 -22.37 4.67
CA GLU A 59 3.28 -23.41 4.64
C GLU A 59 3.77 -23.77 6.05
N ALA A 60 4.05 -22.76 6.88
CA ALA A 60 4.43 -22.95 8.28
C ALA A 60 3.35 -23.72 9.04
N ALA A 61 2.07 -23.38 8.87
CA ALA A 61 0.95 -24.07 9.51
C ALA A 61 0.90 -25.59 9.22
N PHE A 62 1.40 -26.03 8.06
CA PHE A 62 1.43 -27.45 7.68
C PHE A 62 2.74 -28.17 8.02
N THR A 63 3.84 -27.43 8.17
CA THR A 63 5.19 -28.02 8.26
C THR A 63 5.84 -27.84 9.64
N GLN A 64 5.43 -26.83 10.39
CA GLN A 64 5.96 -26.53 11.72
C GLN A 64 5.02 -27.02 12.82
N ASP A 65 5.61 -27.28 13.99
CA ASP A 65 4.86 -27.55 15.21
C ASP A 65 4.24 -26.24 15.72
N MET A 66 2.92 -26.10 15.57
CA MET A 66 2.17 -24.90 15.95
C MET A 66 2.18 -24.63 17.46
N ASP A 67 2.46 -25.65 18.28
CA ASP A 67 2.57 -25.48 19.73
C ASP A 67 3.94 -24.94 20.16
N ALA A 68 4.92 -24.93 19.26
CA ALA A 68 6.23 -24.31 19.49
C ALA A 68 6.26 -22.81 19.16
N LEU A 69 5.23 -22.28 18.49
CA LEU A 69 5.12 -20.85 18.17
C LEU A 69 4.72 -20.04 19.42
N ASP A 70 5.35 -18.87 19.60
CA ASP A 70 4.95 -17.92 20.63
C ASP A 70 3.72 -17.12 20.18
N TRP A 71 2.54 -17.56 20.61
CA TRP A 71 1.25 -16.91 20.31
C TRP A 71 1.03 -15.59 21.06
N GLY A 72 1.93 -15.23 21.98
CA GLY A 72 1.76 -14.12 22.91
C GLY A 72 0.70 -14.40 23.98
N ALA A 73 0.69 -13.56 25.02
CA ALA A 73 -0.24 -13.67 26.14
C ALA A 73 -1.52 -12.81 25.99
N LYS A 74 -1.58 -11.96 24.96
CA LYS A 74 -2.69 -11.02 24.74
C LYS A 74 -3.58 -11.50 23.61
N THR A 75 -4.89 -11.43 23.85
CA THR A 75 -5.90 -11.59 22.80
C THR A 75 -6.22 -10.21 22.20
N TYR A 76 -6.34 -10.15 20.88
CA TYR A 76 -6.76 -8.97 20.15
C TYR A 76 -8.10 -9.22 19.45
N SER A 77 -8.91 -8.18 19.29
CA SER A 77 -10.03 -8.26 18.34
C SER A 77 -9.53 -8.04 16.92
N ARG A 78 -10.23 -8.60 15.94
CA ARG A 78 -9.93 -8.33 14.52
C ARG A 78 -9.88 -6.83 14.20
N SER A 79 -10.88 -6.09 14.66
CA SER A 79 -10.97 -4.64 14.42
C SER A 79 -9.80 -3.87 15.04
N ALA A 80 -9.31 -4.30 16.20
CA ALA A 80 -8.17 -3.65 16.85
C ALA A 80 -6.91 -3.79 15.98
N ILE A 81 -6.69 -4.94 15.36
CA ILE A 81 -5.54 -5.16 14.46
C ILE A 81 -5.69 -4.37 13.16
N GLU A 82 -6.90 -4.28 12.61
CA GLU A 82 -7.16 -3.53 11.37
C GLU A 82 -6.98 -2.01 11.54
N GLU A 83 -7.14 -1.49 12.76
CA GLU A 83 -6.98 -0.07 13.10
C GLU A 83 -5.57 0.30 13.62
N MET A 84 -4.69 -0.69 13.84
CA MET A 84 -3.35 -0.46 14.38
C MET A 84 -2.42 0.28 13.41
N THR A 85 -1.49 1.06 13.97
CA THR A 85 -0.43 1.68 13.17
C THR A 85 0.67 0.68 12.85
N TRP A 86 1.47 0.96 11.83
CA TRP A 86 2.61 0.10 11.48
C TRP A 86 3.60 -0.08 12.63
N ASP A 87 3.83 0.99 13.41
CA ASP A 87 4.72 0.97 14.58
C ASP A 87 4.19 0.02 15.67
N ASP A 88 2.87 -0.02 15.86
CA ASP A 88 2.25 -1.00 16.76
C ASP A 88 2.38 -2.43 16.21
N ILE A 89 2.14 -2.61 14.90
CA ILE A 89 2.11 -3.92 14.23
C ILE A 89 3.46 -4.64 14.37
N VAL A 90 4.57 -3.95 14.16
CA VAL A 90 5.92 -4.57 14.24
C VAL A 90 6.29 -5.03 15.65
N HIS A 91 5.55 -4.60 16.67
CA HIS A 91 5.77 -4.94 18.07
C HIS A 91 4.71 -5.89 18.66
N LEU A 92 3.75 -6.37 17.86
CA LEU A 92 2.68 -7.26 18.33
C LEU A 92 3.16 -8.64 18.77
N GLY A 93 4.29 -9.11 18.27
CA GLY A 93 4.80 -10.45 18.56
C GLY A 93 6.12 -10.76 17.83
N GLN A 94 6.47 -12.04 17.82
CA GLN A 94 7.67 -12.51 17.13
C GLN A 94 7.44 -12.58 15.61
N VAL A 95 8.22 -11.80 14.88
CA VAL A 95 8.25 -11.81 13.41
C VAL A 95 8.93 -13.09 12.93
N ASN A 96 8.20 -13.95 12.21
CA ASN A 96 8.70 -15.29 11.83
C ASN A 96 9.23 -15.40 10.40
N ASP A 97 8.70 -14.64 9.46
CA ASP A 97 9.21 -14.62 8.09
C ASP A 97 9.28 -13.19 7.60
N GLN A 98 10.37 -12.83 6.92
CA GLN A 98 10.51 -11.50 6.33
C GLN A 98 10.95 -11.59 4.86
N CYS A 99 10.07 -11.21 3.90
CA CYS A 99 10.48 -11.04 2.50
C CYS A 99 11.10 -9.64 2.26
N ALA A 100 12.02 -9.23 3.14
CA ALA A 100 12.63 -7.92 3.09
C ALA A 100 13.43 -7.73 1.80
N THR A 101 13.08 -6.69 1.05
CA THR A 101 13.92 -6.08 0.02
C THR A 101 14.21 -4.65 0.44
N GLU A 102 15.04 -3.92 -0.31
CA GLU A 102 15.34 -2.51 0.01
C GLU A 102 14.10 -1.61 0.08
N THR A 103 13.01 -1.97 -0.61
CA THR A 103 11.79 -1.15 -0.73
C THR A 103 10.52 -1.85 -0.25
N ALA A 104 10.61 -3.09 0.24
CA ALA A 104 9.46 -3.88 0.65
C ALA A 104 9.76 -4.71 1.88
N VAL A 105 8.77 -4.83 2.77
CA VAL A 105 8.79 -5.75 3.89
C VAL A 105 7.47 -6.50 3.89
N CYS A 106 7.52 -7.80 4.14
CA CYS A 106 6.34 -8.57 4.52
C CYS A 106 6.68 -9.46 5.69
N PHE A 107 5.70 -9.78 6.52
CA PHE A 107 5.88 -10.78 7.57
C PHE A 107 4.56 -11.32 8.06
N TYR A 108 4.62 -12.40 8.85
CA TYR A 108 3.49 -12.86 9.64
C TYR A 108 3.85 -12.99 11.13
N LEU A 109 2.80 -12.87 11.95
CA LEU A 109 2.85 -12.93 13.40
C LEU A 109 1.85 -13.98 13.91
N PRO A 110 2.27 -14.91 14.78
CA PRO A 110 1.34 -15.74 15.54
C PRO A 110 0.67 -14.91 16.65
N LEU A 111 -0.66 -14.79 16.58
CA LEU A 111 -1.45 -13.99 17.52
C LEU A 111 -2.72 -14.74 17.92
N ILE A 112 -3.28 -14.40 19.07
CA ILE A 112 -4.63 -14.83 19.46
C ILE A 112 -5.61 -13.74 19.04
N VAL A 113 -6.44 -14.03 18.04
CA VAL A 113 -7.43 -13.10 17.48
C VAL A 113 -8.82 -13.66 17.71
N ASP A 114 -9.68 -12.88 18.39
CA ASP A 114 -11.04 -13.30 18.78
C ASP A 114 -11.03 -14.69 19.46
N ASP A 115 -10.13 -14.86 20.43
CA ASP A 115 -9.89 -16.08 21.21
C ASP A 115 -9.47 -17.32 20.38
N ARG A 116 -8.97 -17.12 19.16
CA ARG A 116 -8.48 -18.19 18.28
C ARG A 116 -7.03 -17.95 17.88
N LYS A 117 -6.25 -19.03 17.81
CA LYS A 117 -4.87 -18.99 17.27
C LYS A 117 -4.95 -18.60 15.79
N SER A 118 -4.25 -17.53 15.42
CA SER A 118 -4.23 -17.04 14.05
C SER A 118 -2.84 -16.55 13.64
N LEU A 119 -2.42 -16.90 12.44
CA LEU A 119 -1.25 -16.30 11.80
C LEU A 119 -1.74 -15.08 11.02
N VAL A 120 -1.25 -13.90 11.39
CA VAL A 120 -1.65 -12.64 10.76
C VAL A 120 -0.51 -12.12 9.91
N ALA A 121 -0.75 -11.96 8.61
CA ALA A 121 0.23 -11.53 7.63
C ALA A 121 0.06 -10.06 7.23
N PHE A 122 1.18 -9.38 7.05
CA PHE A 122 1.29 -7.97 6.73
C PHE A 122 2.31 -7.75 5.61
N GLY A 123 2.09 -6.68 4.83
CA GLY A 123 2.99 -6.23 3.79
C GLY A 123 3.09 -4.71 3.79
N ALA A 124 4.29 -4.19 3.54
CA ALA A 124 4.54 -2.76 3.50
C ALA A 124 5.57 -2.41 2.43
N LEU A 125 5.51 -1.17 1.97
CA LEU A 125 6.46 -0.59 1.04
C LEU A 125 7.11 0.66 1.62
N TYR A 126 8.40 0.76 1.39
CA TYR A 126 9.25 1.86 1.83
C TYR A 126 9.71 2.63 0.60
N ALA A 127 9.54 3.95 0.62
CA ALA A 127 10.26 4.82 -0.31
C ALA A 127 11.69 5.06 0.20
N ASN A 128 11.85 5.26 1.51
CA ASN A 128 13.10 5.54 2.23
C ASN A 128 13.10 4.79 3.59
N GLN A 129 14.19 4.92 4.37
CA GLN A 129 14.32 4.29 5.70
C GLN A 129 13.50 4.97 6.83
N GLU A 130 12.70 6.00 6.55
CA GLU A 130 11.95 6.77 7.55
C GLU A 130 10.58 6.17 7.92
N GLY A 131 10.19 5.06 7.30
CA GLY A 131 8.92 4.36 7.56
C GLY A 131 8.22 3.93 6.26
N PRO A 132 7.17 3.08 6.36
CA PRO A 132 6.45 2.65 5.18
C PRO A 132 5.56 3.76 4.64
N VAL A 133 5.57 3.90 3.31
CA VAL A 133 4.67 4.82 2.59
C VAL A 133 3.30 4.18 2.39
N VAL A 134 3.26 2.84 2.29
CA VAL A 134 2.04 2.07 2.12
C VAL A 134 2.13 0.80 2.94
N VAL A 135 1.02 0.45 3.58
CA VAL A 135 0.85 -0.77 4.38
C VAL A 135 -0.42 -1.47 3.89
N SER A 136 -0.35 -2.79 3.78
CA SER A 136 -1.49 -3.63 3.40
C SER A 136 -2.50 -3.71 4.54
N HIS A 137 -3.73 -4.12 4.21
CA HIS A 137 -4.60 -4.68 5.22
C HIS A 137 -4.03 -6.02 5.76
N PRO A 138 -4.31 -6.37 7.02
CA PRO A 138 -3.93 -7.65 7.59
C PRO A 138 -4.67 -8.81 6.92
N TYR A 139 -3.97 -9.91 6.69
CA TYR A 139 -4.56 -11.19 6.27
C TYR A 139 -4.54 -12.17 7.43
N PHE A 140 -5.69 -12.72 7.79
CA PHE A 140 -5.84 -13.62 8.93
C PHE A 140 -5.96 -15.06 8.47
N LEU A 141 -5.05 -15.92 8.92
CA LEU A 141 -5.19 -17.37 8.81
C LEU A 141 -5.60 -17.90 10.18
N PHE A 142 -6.83 -18.35 10.34
CA PHE A 142 -7.28 -18.98 11.57
C PHE A 142 -6.93 -20.47 11.54
N LEU A 143 -6.29 -20.95 12.60
CA LEU A 143 -6.03 -22.36 12.80
C LEU A 143 -7.22 -22.94 13.59
N GLU A 144 -7.88 -23.96 13.03
CA GLU A 144 -8.94 -24.73 13.71
C GLU A 144 -8.35 -25.79 14.65
#